data_AF-A0A7C5K3K5-F1
#
_entry.id   AF-A0A7C5K3K5-F1
#
_cell.length_a   1.000
_cell.length_b   1.000
_cell.length_c   1.000
_cell.angle_alpha   90.00
_cell.angle_beta   90.00
_cell.angle_gamma   90.00
#
_symmetry.space_group_name_H-M   'P 1'
#
loop_
_entity.id
_entity.type
_entity.pdbx_description
1 polymer ?
#
loop_
_entity_poly.entity_id
_entity_poly.type
_entity_poly.pdbx_seq_one_letter_code
_entity_poly.pdbx_strand_id
1 'polypeptide(L)'
;MLSDNMRDALNTQINREIYSAYLYLSMSAYSTYIGLKGFANWFMVQYQEEMTHAMKLYNYVNDHGNHVRLMAIDEPLTVFESPLDM
;
A
#
# COMPACT_ATOMS: atom_id res chain seq x y z
N MET A 1 -9.11 -22.27 -11.43
CA MET A 1 -9.07 -20.99 -12.15
C MET A 1 -10.00 -20.02 -11.42
N LEU A 2 -9.55 -18.79 -11.12
CA LEU A 2 -10.38 -17.79 -10.44
C LEU A 2 -11.56 -17.37 -11.34
N SER A 3 -12.71 -17.02 -10.75
CA SER A 3 -13.78 -16.35 -11.49
C SER A 3 -13.37 -14.93 -11.87
N ASP A 4 -13.96 -14.37 -12.92
CA ASP A 4 -13.68 -12.99 -13.34
C ASP A 4 -13.91 -11.99 -12.20
N ASN A 5 -15.02 -12.14 -11.47
CA ASN A 5 -15.33 -11.30 -10.31
C ASN A 5 -14.25 -11.37 -9.22
N MET A 6 -13.72 -12.57 -8.93
CA MET A 6 -12.67 -12.74 -7.91
C MET A 6 -11.34 -12.16 -8.40
N ARG A 7 -10.96 -12.41 -9.66
CA ARG A 7 -9.76 -11.84 -10.27
C ARG A 7 -9.79 -10.31 -10.22
N ASP A 8 -10.92 -9.70 -10.58
CA ASP A 8 -11.05 -8.25 -10.63
C ASP A 8 -11.05 -7.62 -9.23
N ALA A 9 -11.65 -8.29 -8.24
CA ALA A 9 -11.55 -7.91 -6.84
C ALA A 9 -10.11 -7.99 -6.32
N LEU A 10 -9.37 -9.05 -6.64
CA LEU A 10 -7.97 -9.22 -6.24
C LEU A 10 -7.06 -8.17 -6.89
N ASN A 11 -7.25 -7.87 -8.17
CA ASN A 11 -6.52 -6.78 -8.84
C ASN A 11 -6.80 -5.43 -8.18
N THR A 12 -8.05 -5.17 -7.81
CA THR A 12 -8.43 -3.95 -7.08
C THR A 12 -7.76 -3.92 -5.69
N GLN A 13 -7.72 -5.05 -5.00
CA GLN A 13 -7.10 -5.14 -3.68
C GLN A 13 -5.59 -4.95 -3.75
N ILE A 14 -4.89 -5.53 -4.73
CA ILE A 14 -3.46 -5.27 -4.97
C ILE A 14 -3.20 -3.76 -5.06
N ASN A 15 -4.02 -3.03 -5.83
CA ASN A 15 -3.84 -1.58 -5.95
C ASN A 15 -4.09 -0.83 -4.63
N ARG A 16 -5.07 -1.30 -3.82
CA ARG A 16 -5.34 -0.74 -2.50
C ARG A 16 -4.19 -0.95 -1.53
N GLU A 17 -3.59 -2.15 -1.48
CA GLU A 17 -2.43 -2.40 -0.61
C GLU A 17 -1.23 -1.54 -1.03
N ILE A 18 -0.99 -1.37 -2.33
CA ILE A 18 0.11 -0.50 -2.79
C ILE A 18 -0.19 0.98 -2.46
N TYR A 19 -1.44 1.43 -2.59
CA TYR A 19 -1.81 2.78 -2.14
C TYR A 19 -1.64 2.95 -0.63
N SER A 20 -2.06 1.98 0.19
CA SER A 20 -1.83 1.99 1.65
C SER A 20 -0.33 2.07 1.97
N ALA A 21 0.49 1.28 1.29
CA ALA A 21 1.94 1.37 1.39
C ALA A 21 2.42 2.79 1.05
N TYR A 22 1.99 3.34 -0.08
CA TYR A 22 2.41 4.66 -0.53
C TYR A 22 1.98 5.78 0.45
N LEU A 23 0.79 5.65 1.04
CA LEU A 23 0.31 6.54 2.10
C LEU A 23 1.19 6.47 3.34
N TYR A 24 1.53 5.27 3.83
CA TYR A 24 2.46 5.12 4.96
C TYR A 24 3.86 5.65 4.63
N LEU A 25 4.32 5.49 3.40
CA LEU A 25 5.58 6.10 2.96
C LEU A 25 5.52 7.63 3.04
N SER A 26 4.38 8.24 2.66
CA SER A 26 4.16 9.68 2.81
C SER A 26 4.14 10.13 4.27
N MET A 27 3.44 9.39 5.15
CA MET A 27 3.43 9.66 6.59
C MET A 27 4.82 9.53 7.21
N SER A 28 5.62 8.55 6.76
CA SER A 28 7.02 8.39 7.17
C SER A 28 7.88 9.59 6.73
N ALA A 29 7.72 10.04 5.48
CA ALA A 29 8.41 11.20 4.94
C ALA A 29 8.06 12.48 5.70
N TYR A 30 6.76 12.72 5.95
CA TYR A 30 6.31 13.88 6.71
C TYR A 30 6.80 13.84 8.16
N SER A 31 6.68 12.69 8.83
CA SER A 31 7.20 12.48 10.19
C SER A 31 8.71 12.76 10.28
N THR A 32 9.46 12.38 9.25
CA THR A 32 10.90 12.68 9.15
C THR A 32 11.14 14.18 9.07
N TYR A 33 10.38 14.87 8.21
CA TYR A 33 10.48 16.31 7.99
C TYR A 33 10.21 17.12 9.28
N ILE A 34 9.21 16.72 10.07
CA ILE A 34 8.86 17.40 11.34
C ILE A 34 9.64 16.89 12.57
N GLY A 35 10.61 15.99 12.38
CA GLY A 35 11.53 15.53 13.43
C GLY A 35 11.02 14.38 14.32
N LEU A 36 9.92 13.72 13.95
CA LEU A 36 9.33 12.59 14.69
C LEU A 36 9.92 11.24 14.25
N LYS A 37 11.19 10.98 14.60
CA LYS A 37 11.94 9.80 14.13
C LYS A 37 11.29 8.45 14.46
N GLY A 38 10.64 8.33 15.63
CA GLY A 38 9.96 7.08 16.04
C GLY A 38 8.76 6.76 15.14
N PHE A 39 7.93 7.76 14.86
CA PHE A 39 6.80 7.65 13.92
C PHE A 39 7.29 7.35 12.51
N ALA A 40 8.31 8.05 12.04
CA ALA A 40 8.90 7.82 10.73
C ALA A 40 9.31 6.36 10.53
N ASN A 41 9.99 5.77 11.53
CA ASN A 41 10.36 4.36 11.48
C ASN A 41 9.14 3.43 11.52
N TRP A 42 8.15 3.70 12.39
CA TRP A 42 6.94 2.90 12.47
C TRP A 42 6.19 2.85 11.14
N PHE A 43 5.96 4.01 10.51
CA PHE A 43 5.31 4.08 9.20
C PHE A 43 6.14 3.41 8.09
N MET A 44 7.48 3.47 8.16
CA MET A 44 8.32 2.74 7.21
C MET A 44 8.17 1.21 7.34
N VAL A 45 7.99 0.70 8.57
CA VAL A 45 7.69 -0.73 8.79
C VAL A 45 6.31 -1.07 8.22
N GLN A 46 5.30 -0.21 8.43
CA GLN A 46 3.97 -0.41 7.84
C GLN A 46 3.97 -0.38 6.32
N TYR A 47 4.75 0.50 5.69
CA TYR A 47 4.99 0.46 4.24
C TYR A 47 5.48 -0.92 3.77
N GLN A 48 6.46 -1.51 4.48
CA GLN A 48 6.99 -2.84 4.14
C GLN A 48 5.94 -3.95 4.34
N GLU A 49 5.11 -3.83 5.37
CA GLU A 49 4.02 -4.76 5.66
C GLU A 49 2.97 -4.75 4.54
N GLU A 50 2.51 -3.57 4.11
CA GLU A 50 1.53 -3.46 3.03
C GLU A 50 2.09 -3.90 1.67
N MET A 51 3.37 -3.64 1.39
CA MET A 51 4.01 -4.21 0.20
C MET A 51 4.06 -5.73 0.28
N THR A 52 4.25 -6.32 1.46
CA THR A 52 4.17 -7.77 1.64
C THR A 52 2.75 -8.29 1.37
N HIS A 53 1.70 -7.57 1.79
CA HIS A 53 0.31 -7.90 1.49
C HIS A 53 0.03 -7.85 -0.02
N ALA A 54 0.42 -6.76 -0.68
CA ALA A 54 0.29 -6.59 -2.13
C ALA A 54 0.94 -7.74 -2.90
N MET A 55 2.18 -8.10 -2.52
CA MET A 55 2.94 -9.15 -3.20
C MET A 55 2.37 -10.54 -2.96
N LYS A 56 1.77 -10.83 -1.80
CA LYS A 56 1.04 -12.09 -1.57
C LYS A 56 -0.13 -12.25 -2.53
N LEU A 57 -0.93 -11.19 -2.70
CA LEU A 57 -2.07 -11.20 -3.63
C LEU A 57 -1.61 -11.27 -5.09
N TYR A 58 -0.57 -10.50 -5.44
CA TYR A 58 0.06 -10.53 -6.76
C TYR A 58 0.49 -11.96 -7.14
N ASN A 59 1.23 -12.64 -6.26
CA ASN A 59 1.68 -14.01 -6.50
C ASN A 59 0.48 -14.96 -6.59
N TYR A 60 -0.48 -14.85 -5.68
CA TYR A 60 -1.68 -15.69 -5.68
C TYR A 60 -2.45 -15.63 -7.01
N VAL A 61 -2.63 -14.43 -7.58
CA VAL A 61 -3.30 -14.27 -8.88
C VAL A 61 -2.52 -14.95 -10.01
N ASN A 62 -1.20 -14.76 -10.05
CA ASN A 62 -0.34 -15.35 -11.08
C ASN A 62 -0.25 -16.88 -10.96
N ASP A 63 -0.16 -17.43 -9.74
CA ASP A 63 -0.09 -18.87 -9.47
C ASP A 63 -1.36 -19.60 -9.94
N HIS A 64 -2.48 -18.88 -10.04
CA HIS A 64 -3.75 -19.41 -10.56
C HIS A 64 -3.94 -19.14 -12.06
N GLY A 65 -2.87 -18.80 -12.78
CA GLY A 65 -2.86 -18.58 -14.23
C GLY A 65 -3.68 -17.35 -14.68
N ASN A 66 -3.90 -16.39 -13.78
CA ASN A 66 -4.62 -15.15 -14.09
C ASN A 66 -3.65 -13.98 -14.29
N HIS A 67 -4.11 -12.96 -15.00
CA HIS A 67 -3.31 -11.77 -15.26
C HIS A 67 -3.49 -10.70 -14.17
N VAL A 68 -2.39 -10.26 -13.57
CA VAL A 68 -2.40 -9.10 -12.68
C VAL A 68 -2.47 -7.81 -13.49
N ARG A 69 -3.41 -6.94 -13.13
CA ARG A 69 -3.54 -5.59 -13.70
C ARG A 69 -3.26 -4.55 -12.62
N LEU A 70 -2.08 -3.95 -12.68
CA LEU A 70 -1.71 -2.80 -11.85
C LEU A 70 -2.42 -1.55 -12.37
N MET A 71 -2.99 -0.75 -11.48
CA MET A 71 -3.75 0.45 -11.83
C MET A 71 -2.95 1.70 -11.49
N ALA A 72 -3.51 2.86 -11.83
CA ALA A 72 -2.96 4.13 -11.36
C ALA A 72 -2.99 4.16 -9.83
N ILE A 73 -1.99 4.82 -9.25
CA ILE A 73 -1.87 5.06 -7.82
C ILE A 73 -1.97 6.57 -7.64
N ASP A 74 -2.97 7.00 -6.88
CA ASP A 74 -3.18 8.42 -6.61
C ASP A 74 -2.10 8.96 -5.67
N GLU A 75 -1.82 10.26 -5.79
CA GLU A 75 -0.90 10.95 -4.88
C GLU A 75 -1.48 10.97 -3.45
N PRO A 76 -0.74 10.50 -2.43
CA PRO A 76 -1.21 10.54 -1.04
C PRO A 76 -1.11 11.96 -0.48
N LEU A 77 -1.78 12.20 0.65
CA LEU A 77 -1.56 13.42 1.43
C LEU A 77 -0.09 13.57 1.81
N THR A 78 0.44 14.79 1.71
CA THR A 78 1.86 15.11 2.00
C THR A 78 2.03 15.95 3.27
N VAL A 79 0.94 16.44 3.85
CA VAL A 79 0.89 17.23 5.08
C VAL A 79 -0.22 16.70 5.97
N PHE A 80 0.07 16.57 7.26
CA PHE A 80 -0.84 16.07 8.28
C PHE A 80 -0.85 17.04 9.47
N GLU A 81 -2.03 17.40 9.98
CA GLU A 81 -2.18 18.44 11.02
C GLU A 81 -1.60 17.97 12.36
N SER A 82 -1.79 16.71 12.71
CA SER A 82 -1.26 16.09 13.91
C SER A 82 -0.97 14.59 13.70
N PRO A 83 -0.22 13.94 14.61
CA PRO A 83 -0.07 12.50 14.59
C PRO A 83 -1.37 11.69 14.75
N LEU A 84 -2.49 12.32 15.13
CA LEU A 84 -3.81 11.67 15.15
C LEU A 84 -4.47 11.64 13.76
N ASP A 85 -3.99 12.46 12.84
CA ASP A 85 -4.46 12.54 11.45
C ASP A 85 -3.61 11.69 10.50
N MET A 86 -2.53 11.09 11.02
CA MET A 86 -1.70 10.08 10.35
C MET A 86 -2.19 8.68 10.74
#